data_AF-A0A178DDB1-F1
#
_entry.id   AF-A0A178DDB1-F1
#
_cell.length_a   1.000
_cell.length_b   1.000
_cell.length_c   1.000
_cell.angle_alpha   90.00
_cell.angle_beta   90.00
_cell.angle_gamma   90.00
#
_symmetry.space_group_name_H-M   'P 1'
#
loop_
_entity.id
_entity.type
_entity.pdbx_description
1 polymer ?
#
loop_
_entity_poly.entity_id
_entity_poly.type
_entity_poly.pdbx_seq_one_letter_code
_entity_poly.pdbx_strand_id
1 'polypeptide(L)'
;MAGDGLAKTCLRPERKHPKRRRPRPRPRQHQHQHSRRTSHAISPLSAALLLLSTIPTAAAVTMLPLRVTNNCKEPIWPAILTQSGTGPASSGFLLGSGATKSQTVGLDWKGRVWARTNCSFPTTMGSTSALPPLPPSSGQGGSPCQTGDCGMFLECQGAGQAPATLAEFTMSSDTDQCFYDISLVDGYNIPMGIISLLSETDNANLTDIPPNLTNPVCIGTSSLLAPVGDAPDVNFGTNSTYPLPLDQSVTSSFVQDWCPWPLQLTPPTKPGDGVYPYPDDNIQRPIFNPCLSACAKWNKAKYCCTGDHGTPATCSPSLYSQQAKKLCPDAYSYAYDDQTSTFIIPQGGGFEVVFCPAGRSTRILATFGDQLRQLAQTGHATRDIVSLAQNVSYIKAKSAAVQVTVPKLNTLWAVLVGSVLPLAVAGGFGIPL
;
A
#
# COMPACT_ATOMS: atom_id res chain seq x y z
N MET A 1 -14.27 -17.69 1.34
CA MET A 1 -13.26 -18.70 1.75
C MET A 1 -11.94 -18.26 1.16
N ALA A 2 -11.20 -17.49 1.95
CA ALA A 2 -9.98 -16.79 1.54
C ALA A 2 -8.77 -17.67 1.85
N GLY A 3 -7.86 -17.82 0.89
CA GLY A 3 -6.60 -18.52 1.05
C GLY A 3 -5.52 -17.58 1.54
N ASP A 4 -4.93 -17.91 2.68
CA ASP A 4 -3.75 -17.27 3.26
C ASP A 4 -2.50 -17.51 2.39
N GLY A 5 -2.00 -16.45 1.77
CA GLY A 5 -0.69 -16.44 1.13
C GLY A 5 0.41 -16.12 2.15
N LEU A 6 0.85 -17.13 2.90
CA LEU A 6 2.01 -17.01 3.79
C LEU A 6 3.33 -16.92 2.99
N ALA A 7 4.10 -15.88 3.29
CA ALA A 7 5.50 -15.74 2.90
C ALA A 7 6.33 -16.95 3.40
N LYS A 8 7.08 -17.57 2.48
CA LYS A 8 7.94 -18.75 2.75
C LYS A 8 9.25 -18.31 3.41
N THR A 9 9.47 -18.74 4.66
CA THR A 9 10.74 -18.64 5.38
C THR A 9 11.73 -19.68 4.83
N CYS A 10 12.96 -19.25 4.53
CA CYS A 10 14.05 -20.13 4.11
C CYS A 10 14.50 -21.08 5.24
N LEU A 11 14.54 -22.38 4.94
CA LEU A 11 15.06 -23.45 5.80
C LEU A 11 16.60 -23.45 5.87
N ARG A 12 17.16 -23.67 7.07
CA ARG A 12 18.53 -24.21 7.27
C ARG A 12 18.51 -25.33 8.35
N PRO A 13 19.45 -26.30 8.29
CA PRO A 13 19.24 -27.67 8.76
C PRO A 13 19.57 -27.92 10.25
N GLU A 14 18.86 -28.90 10.82
CA GLU A 14 18.98 -29.40 12.20
C GLU A 14 20.38 -29.97 12.55
N ARG A 15 20.86 -29.68 13.76
CA ARG A 15 21.87 -30.46 14.48
C ARG A 15 21.22 -31.21 15.65
N LYS A 16 21.48 -32.53 15.73
CA LYS A 16 20.95 -33.47 16.74
C LYS A 16 21.76 -33.48 18.06
N HIS A 17 21.03 -33.88 19.11
CA HIS A 17 21.42 -34.60 20.36
C HIS A 17 21.55 -33.81 21.69
N PRO A 18 21.36 -34.45 22.87
CA PRO A 18 20.47 -35.57 23.23
C PRO A 18 19.67 -35.38 24.56
N LYS A 19 18.76 -36.33 24.82
CA LYS A 19 17.77 -36.45 25.91
C LYS A 19 18.36 -36.50 27.33
N ARG A 20 17.68 -35.88 28.32
CA ARG A 20 17.70 -36.32 29.74
C ARG A 20 16.33 -36.21 30.45
N ARG A 21 16.17 -37.11 31.41
CA ARG A 21 14.94 -37.68 32.00
C ARG A 21 14.29 -36.81 33.08
N ARG A 22 12.97 -36.96 33.24
CA ARG A 22 12.16 -36.51 34.40
C ARG A 22 12.32 -37.46 35.60
N PRO A 23 12.02 -37.00 36.82
CA PRO A 23 11.00 -37.72 37.60
C PRO A 23 9.97 -36.83 38.33
N ARG A 24 8.90 -37.52 38.73
CA ARG A 24 7.59 -37.10 39.26
C ARG A 24 7.60 -37.01 40.83
N PRO A 25 6.47 -36.63 41.49
CA PRO A 25 6.48 -35.70 42.63
C PRO A 25 6.10 -36.31 44.00
N ARG A 26 6.40 -35.54 45.09
CA ARG A 26 5.65 -35.26 46.36
C ARG A 26 5.03 -36.45 47.17
N PRO A 27 4.52 -36.27 48.42
CA PRO A 27 4.60 -35.15 49.39
C PRO A 27 4.82 -35.57 50.89
N ARG A 28 4.88 -34.56 51.79
CA ARG A 28 4.25 -34.48 53.16
C ARG A 28 4.77 -35.42 54.27
N GLN A 29 4.90 -35.07 55.55
CA GLN A 29 4.58 -33.90 56.39
C GLN A 29 5.04 -34.20 57.85
N HIS A 30 5.11 -33.17 58.69
CA HIS A 30 5.01 -33.17 60.17
C HIS A 30 6.14 -33.80 61.02
N GLN A 31 6.49 -33.36 62.25
CA GLN A 31 6.34 -32.13 63.07
C GLN A 31 7.00 -32.42 64.44
N HIS A 32 7.32 -31.37 65.21
CA HIS A 32 7.64 -31.35 66.66
C HIS A 32 9.08 -31.79 67.04
N GLN A 33 9.84 -31.08 67.89
CA GLN A 33 9.51 -30.70 69.28
C GLN A 33 10.39 -29.56 69.83
N HIS A 34 9.91 -28.96 70.93
CA HIS A 34 10.41 -27.78 71.66
C HIS A 34 11.64 -28.03 72.57
N SER A 35 12.40 -26.96 72.86
CA SER A 35 13.01 -26.77 74.19
C SER A 35 13.03 -25.27 74.59
N ARG A 36 12.67 -25.01 75.85
CA ARG A 36 12.65 -23.73 76.61
C ARG A 36 14.11 -23.32 76.95
N ARG A 37 14.55 -22.12 77.34
CA ARG A 37 14.12 -21.02 78.23
C ARG A 37 15.33 -20.04 78.17
N THR A 38 15.25 -18.71 78.13
CA THR A 38 15.08 -17.78 79.26
C THR A 38 15.17 -16.34 78.74
N SER A 39 14.45 -15.44 79.40
CA SER A 39 14.21 -14.03 79.07
C SER A 39 15.39 -13.11 79.38
N HIS A 40 15.67 -12.15 78.48
CA HIS A 40 16.12 -10.80 78.83
C HIS A 40 15.53 -9.79 77.83
N ALA A 41 14.89 -8.76 78.36
CA ALA A 41 14.21 -7.71 77.62
C ALA A 41 15.20 -6.59 77.26
N ILE A 42 15.35 -6.30 75.96
CA ILE A 42 15.93 -5.07 75.43
C ILE A 42 15.04 -4.61 74.27
N SER A 43 14.63 -3.35 74.29
CA SER A 43 13.62 -2.69 73.44
C SER A 43 14.03 -2.64 71.95
N PRO A 44 13.07 -2.54 70.99
CA PRO A 44 13.28 -2.88 69.59
C PRO A 44 13.73 -1.67 68.76
N LEU A 45 14.84 -1.80 68.02
CA LEU A 45 15.05 -1.01 66.81
C LEU A 45 14.62 -1.87 65.61
N SER A 46 13.55 -1.43 64.97
CA SER A 46 12.98 -2.01 63.75
C SER A 46 14.01 -2.07 62.62
N ALA A 47 14.59 -3.25 62.38
CA ALA A 47 15.25 -3.56 61.12
C ALA A 47 14.19 -4.08 60.13
N ALA A 48 13.51 -3.17 59.43
CA ALA A 48 12.68 -3.51 58.29
C ALA A 48 13.60 -3.94 57.13
N LEU A 49 13.78 -5.26 56.97
CA LEU A 49 14.45 -5.84 55.82
C LEU A 49 13.53 -5.68 54.60
N LEU A 50 13.67 -4.56 53.88
CA LEU A 50 13.01 -4.32 52.60
C LEU A 50 13.59 -5.29 51.56
N LEU A 51 12.90 -6.41 51.34
CA LEU A 51 13.00 -7.18 50.09
C LEU A 51 12.51 -6.26 48.97
N LEU A 52 13.42 -5.49 48.36
CA LEU A 52 13.15 -4.86 47.07
C LEU A 52 12.89 -5.97 46.06
N SER A 53 11.63 -6.29 45.81
CA SER A 53 11.26 -7.03 44.62
C SER A 53 11.63 -6.15 43.44
N THR A 54 12.67 -6.51 42.70
CA THR A 54 12.92 -5.95 41.38
C THR A 54 11.77 -6.40 40.48
N ILE A 55 10.69 -5.62 40.44
CA ILE A 55 9.67 -5.76 39.42
C ILE A 55 10.41 -5.51 38.11
N PRO A 56 10.44 -6.49 37.17
CA PRO A 56 10.99 -6.22 35.86
C PRO A 56 10.18 -5.07 35.28
N THR A 57 10.81 -3.91 35.15
CA THR A 57 10.26 -2.79 34.39
C THR A 57 9.97 -3.33 33.00
N ALA A 58 8.69 -3.38 32.63
CA ALA A 58 8.31 -3.68 31.26
C ALA A 58 9.12 -2.73 30.36
N ALA A 59 9.91 -3.29 29.45
CA ALA A 59 10.65 -2.51 28.48
C ALA A 59 9.65 -1.56 27.81
N ALA A 60 9.96 -0.26 27.78
CA ALA A 60 9.12 0.72 27.11
C ALA A 60 8.97 0.28 25.65
N VAL A 61 7.74 -0.05 25.23
CA VAL A 61 7.46 -0.36 23.83
C VAL A 61 7.58 0.95 23.07
N THR A 62 8.59 1.06 22.22
CA THR A 62 8.74 2.22 21.33
C THR A 62 7.58 2.22 20.33
N MET A 63 6.82 3.32 20.33
CA MET A 63 5.66 3.51 19.47
C MET A 63 5.96 4.64 18.47
N LEU A 64 5.62 4.42 17.21
CA LEU A 64 5.76 5.37 16.13
C LEU A 64 4.44 6.08 15.84
N PRO A 65 4.45 7.36 15.42
CA PRO A 65 3.24 8.06 15.03
C PRO A 65 2.65 7.45 13.75
N LEU A 66 1.32 7.30 13.74
CA LEU A 66 0.52 7.05 12.56
C LEU A 66 -0.58 8.11 12.48
N ARG A 67 -0.44 9.06 11.57
CA ARG A 67 -1.45 10.08 11.30
C ARG A 67 -2.30 9.69 10.09
N VAL A 68 -3.58 10.00 10.15
CA VAL A 68 -4.50 9.80 9.04
C VAL A 68 -5.23 11.11 8.77
N THR A 69 -5.06 11.67 7.58
CA THR A 69 -5.54 13.00 7.21
C THR A 69 -6.53 12.91 6.05
N ASN A 70 -7.65 13.61 6.17
CA ASN A 70 -8.65 13.71 5.12
C ASN A 70 -8.60 15.08 4.43
N ASN A 71 -8.02 15.16 3.23
CA ASN A 71 -8.08 16.36 2.39
C ASN A 71 -9.23 16.32 1.37
N CYS A 72 -10.11 15.32 1.45
CA CYS A 72 -11.32 15.26 0.64
C CYS A 72 -12.29 16.36 1.08
N LYS A 73 -13.12 16.84 0.16
CA LYS A 73 -14.22 17.78 0.48
C LYS A 73 -15.32 17.15 1.32
N GLU A 74 -15.45 15.83 1.21
CA GLU A 74 -16.46 15.04 1.91
C GLU A 74 -15.86 14.27 3.09
N PRO A 75 -16.68 13.90 4.09
CA PRO A 75 -16.24 12.97 5.12
C PRO A 75 -15.90 11.60 4.51
N ILE A 76 -14.90 10.96 5.09
CA ILE A 76 -14.50 9.58 4.79
C ILE A 76 -14.51 8.76 6.07
N TRP A 77 -14.45 7.44 5.92
CA TRP A 77 -14.31 6.53 7.05
C TRP A 77 -13.02 5.72 6.91
N PRO A 78 -11.87 6.26 7.36
CA PRO A 78 -10.63 5.51 7.35
C PRO A 78 -10.80 4.20 8.11
N ALA A 79 -10.04 3.22 7.66
CA ALA A 79 -10.02 1.87 8.18
C ALA A 79 -8.57 1.40 8.22
N ILE A 80 -8.25 0.66 9.27
CA ILE A 80 -6.91 0.16 9.54
C ILE A 80 -7.02 -1.30 9.92
N LEU A 81 -6.27 -2.16 9.23
CA LEU A 81 -6.14 -3.57 9.55
C LEU A 81 -4.74 -3.82 10.09
N THR A 82 -4.66 -4.39 11.29
CA THR A 82 -3.41 -4.93 11.83
C THR A 82 -3.34 -6.41 11.50
N GLN A 83 -2.38 -6.79 10.66
CA GLN A 83 -2.12 -8.18 10.29
C GLN A 83 -1.22 -8.86 11.31
N SER A 84 -0.27 -8.11 11.90
CA SER A 84 0.62 -8.58 12.94
C SER A 84 1.23 -7.40 13.73
N GLY A 85 1.79 -7.70 14.89
CA GLY A 85 2.43 -6.72 15.78
C GLY A 85 1.45 -5.79 16.49
N THR A 86 1.97 -4.66 16.97
CA THR A 86 1.21 -3.71 17.79
C THR A 86 0.54 -2.64 16.92
N GLY A 87 -0.78 -2.80 16.71
CA GLY A 87 -1.60 -1.87 15.93
C GLY A 87 -2.05 -0.61 16.66
N PRO A 88 -2.72 0.32 15.95
CA PRO A 88 -3.28 1.52 16.56
C PRO A 88 -4.52 1.24 17.40
N ALA A 89 -4.88 2.21 18.24
CA ALA A 89 -6.00 2.09 19.18
C ALA A 89 -7.37 1.95 18.49
N SER A 90 -7.55 2.57 17.32
CA SER A 90 -8.77 2.48 16.50
C SER A 90 -8.44 1.98 15.10
N SER A 91 -9.22 1.00 14.67
CA SER A 91 -9.21 0.30 13.38
C SER A 91 -10.23 0.87 12.38
N GLY A 92 -11.10 1.79 12.79
CA GLY A 92 -11.92 2.54 11.86
C GLY A 92 -12.81 3.60 12.51
N PHE A 93 -12.95 4.73 11.84
CA PHE A 93 -13.55 5.94 12.41
C PHE A 93 -14.09 6.85 11.32
N LEU A 94 -15.01 7.77 11.66
CA LEU A 94 -15.40 8.88 10.80
C LEU A 94 -14.33 9.96 10.84
N LEU A 95 -13.92 10.47 9.68
CA LEU A 95 -12.98 11.59 9.55
C LEU A 95 -13.57 12.66 8.64
N GLY A 96 -13.89 13.82 9.24
CA GLY A 96 -14.42 14.98 8.51
C GLY A 96 -13.39 15.59 7.55
N SER A 97 -13.86 16.45 6.64
CA SER A 97 -12.97 17.19 5.72
C SER A 97 -11.97 18.07 6.49
N GLY A 98 -10.70 18.02 6.07
CA GLY A 98 -9.58 18.75 6.69
C GLY A 98 -9.13 18.20 8.04
N ALA A 99 -9.75 17.13 8.55
CA ALA A 99 -9.41 16.58 9.86
C ALA A 99 -8.26 15.57 9.78
N THR A 100 -7.47 15.53 10.85
CA THR A 100 -6.40 14.55 11.07
C THR A 100 -6.64 13.76 12.34
N LYS A 101 -6.51 12.44 12.28
CA LYS A 101 -6.51 11.55 13.44
C LYS A 101 -5.09 11.05 13.68
N SER A 102 -4.53 11.41 14.83
CA SER A 102 -3.24 10.89 15.29
C SER A 102 -3.44 9.63 16.13
N GLN A 103 -2.65 8.60 15.80
CA GLN A 103 -2.56 7.33 16.51
C GLN A 103 -1.09 6.90 16.57
N THR A 104 -0.83 5.73 17.15
CA THR A 104 0.51 5.16 17.21
C THR A 104 0.52 3.69 16.84
N VAL A 105 1.64 3.18 16.36
CA VAL A 105 1.87 1.77 16.02
C VAL A 105 3.22 1.32 16.58
N GLY A 106 3.39 0.03 16.85
CA GLY A 106 4.65 -0.50 17.35
C GLY A 106 5.71 -0.66 16.25
N LEU A 107 6.95 -0.87 16.67
CA LEU A 107 8.06 -1.19 15.75
C LEU A 107 7.93 -2.57 15.07
N ASP A 108 6.97 -3.38 15.47
CA ASP A 108 6.67 -4.71 14.92
C ASP A 108 5.41 -4.74 14.05
N TRP A 109 4.78 -3.57 13.83
CA TRP A 109 3.48 -3.47 13.18
C TRP A 109 3.53 -3.83 11.68
N LYS A 110 2.61 -4.70 11.27
CA LYS A 110 2.32 -4.99 9.86
C LYS A 110 0.84 -4.76 9.64
N GLY A 111 0.50 -3.87 8.71
CA GLY A 111 -0.88 -3.47 8.54
C GLY A 111 -1.14 -2.65 7.29
N ARG A 112 -2.41 -2.30 7.11
CA ARG A 112 -2.92 -1.55 5.96
C ARG A 112 -3.84 -0.45 6.41
N VAL A 113 -3.82 0.68 5.71
CA VAL A 113 -4.72 1.82 5.90
C VAL A 113 -5.43 2.09 4.58
N TRP A 114 -6.75 2.27 4.63
CA TRP A 114 -7.57 2.66 3.47
C TRP A 114 -8.73 3.56 3.90
N ALA A 115 -9.42 4.17 2.94
CA ALA A 115 -10.63 4.92 3.23
C ALA A 115 -11.86 4.24 2.63
N ARG A 116 -12.93 4.26 3.41
CA ARG A 116 -14.28 3.91 2.96
C ARG A 116 -15.03 5.19 2.60
N THR A 117 -15.86 5.11 1.56
CA THR A 117 -16.62 6.26 1.06
C THR A 117 -18.12 5.99 1.07
N ASN A 118 -18.90 7.07 1.24
CA ASN A 118 -20.35 7.04 1.21
C ASN A 118 -20.91 5.98 2.19
N CYS A 119 -20.54 6.12 3.46
CA CYS A 119 -20.94 5.20 4.51
C CYS A 119 -22.16 5.68 5.30
N SER A 120 -22.99 4.74 5.75
CA SER A 120 -24.05 4.97 6.72
C SER A 120 -23.98 3.91 7.83
N PHE A 121 -23.60 4.33 9.03
CA PHE A 121 -23.61 3.48 10.23
C PHE A 121 -24.81 3.92 11.10
N PRO A 122 -25.74 3.02 11.48
CA PRO A 122 -26.83 3.36 12.38
C PRO A 122 -26.32 3.98 13.69
N THR A 123 -27.04 5.00 14.17
CA THR A 123 -26.71 5.87 15.31
C THR A 123 -26.59 5.16 16.67
N THR A 124 -26.90 3.87 16.77
CA THR A 124 -26.59 3.03 17.95
C THR A 124 -25.13 2.56 17.99
N MET A 125 -24.34 2.81 16.95
CA MET A 125 -22.89 2.56 16.92
C MET A 125 -22.06 3.75 17.43
N GLY A 126 -22.69 4.69 18.15
CA GLY A 126 -22.04 5.77 18.87
C GLY A 126 -22.15 5.56 20.38
N SER A 127 -21.01 5.39 21.04
CA SER A 127 -20.82 5.34 22.51
C SER A 127 -21.00 3.99 23.21
N THR A 128 -19.86 3.40 23.57
CA THR A 128 -19.63 2.56 24.76
C THR A 128 -20.54 1.33 24.97
N SER A 129 -20.00 0.15 24.69
CA SER A 129 -20.38 -1.13 25.32
C SER A 129 -21.85 -1.60 25.17
N ALA A 130 -22.12 -2.42 24.16
CA ALA A 130 -22.89 -3.66 24.25
C ALA A 130 -22.88 -4.34 22.87
N LEU A 131 -22.87 -5.68 22.85
CA LEU A 131 -22.76 -6.59 21.71
C LEU A 131 -23.23 -6.04 20.33
N PRO A 132 -22.49 -6.31 19.23
CA PRO A 132 -22.88 -5.87 17.90
C PRO A 132 -24.24 -6.47 17.49
N PRO A 133 -25.12 -5.73 16.80
CA PRO A 133 -26.32 -6.30 16.20
C PRO A 133 -25.93 -7.41 15.23
N LEU A 134 -26.62 -8.54 15.32
CA LEU A 134 -26.43 -9.68 14.42
C LEU A 134 -26.56 -9.22 12.95
N PRO A 135 -25.71 -9.71 12.03
CA PRO A 135 -25.92 -9.46 10.61
C PRO A 135 -27.34 -9.94 10.22
N PRO A 136 -28.08 -9.19 9.38
CA PRO A 136 -29.41 -9.63 8.96
C PRO A 136 -29.28 -11.01 8.31
N SER A 137 -30.02 -11.97 8.87
CA SER A 137 -29.96 -13.41 8.60
C SER A 137 -30.42 -13.83 7.20
N SER A 138 -30.67 -12.86 6.31
CA SER A 138 -31.05 -13.10 4.92
C SER A 138 -30.95 -11.81 4.11
N GLY A 139 -30.00 -11.75 3.16
CA GLY A 139 -30.08 -11.10 1.83
C GLY A 139 -30.60 -9.65 1.66
N GLN A 140 -30.97 -8.95 2.72
CA GLN A 140 -31.47 -7.57 2.73
C GLN A 140 -30.70 -6.80 3.81
N GLY A 141 -29.42 -6.61 3.56
CA GLY A 141 -28.53 -5.80 4.38
C GLY A 141 -27.40 -5.36 3.48
N GLY A 142 -27.54 -4.19 2.85
CA GLY A 142 -26.50 -3.62 1.99
C GLY A 142 -25.21 -3.37 2.78
N SER A 143 -24.09 -3.20 2.08
CA SER A 143 -22.86 -2.66 2.66
C SER A 143 -23.11 -1.24 3.19
N PRO A 144 -22.70 -0.86 4.43
CA PRO A 144 -22.92 0.49 4.92
C PRO A 144 -22.15 1.49 4.06
N CYS A 145 -21.02 1.07 3.47
CA CYS A 145 -20.15 1.88 2.63
C CYS A 145 -20.22 1.44 1.17
N GLN A 146 -20.17 2.40 0.24
CA GLN A 146 -20.14 2.12 -1.19
C GLN A 146 -18.81 1.50 -1.65
N THR A 147 -17.69 1.89 -1.04
CA THR A 147 -16.36 1.34 -1.34
C THR A 147 -15.58 1.03 -0.07
N GLY A 148 -14.68 0.05 -0.13
CA GLY A 148 -13.75 -0.27 0.96
C GLY A 148 -14.38 -0.90 2.20
N ASP A 149 -15.65 -1.27 2.20
CA ASP A 149 -16.34 -1.78 3.40
C ASP A 149 -15.60 -2.96 4.03
N CYS A 150 -15.58 -3.04 5.36
CA CYS A 150 -14.82 -4.06 6.08
C CYS A 150 -15.71 -5.05 6.84
N GLY A 151 -16.89 -5.34 6.28
CA GLY A 151 -17.84 -6.30 6.84
C GLY A 151 -18.87 -5.67 7.76
N MET A 152 -19.40 -4.50 7.41
CA MET A 152 -20.43 -3.74 8.15
C MET A 152 -19.96 -3.06 9.45
N PHE A 153 -18.70 -3.22 9.86
CA PHE A 153 -18.20 -2.66 11.13
C PHE A 153 -17.58 -1.28 10.94
N LEU A 154 -17.86 -0.35 11.86
CA LEU A 154 -17.10 0.92 11.92
C LEU A 154 -15.63 0.65 12.22
N GLU A 155 -15.38 -0.14 13.27
CA GLU A 155 -14.06 -0.63 13.68
C GLU A 155 -13.76 -1.95 12.94
N CYS A 156 -12.83 -1.91 11.99
CA CYS A 156 -12.61 -3.02 11.06
C CYS A 156 -11.93 -4.24 11.70
N GLN A 157 -12.51 -5.41 11.46
CA GLN A 157 -11.96 -6.70 11.91
C GLN A 157 -11.29 -7.50 10.77
N GLY A 158 -11.33 -6.98 9.55
CA GLY A 158 -10.81 -7.64 8.36
C GLY A 158 -10.48 -6.64 7.26
N ALA A 159 -10.06 -7.18 6.12
CA ALA A 159 -9.72 -6.38 4.95
C ALA A 159 -10.95 -5.70 4.35
N GLY A 160 -10.71 -4.53 3.74
CA GLY A 160 -11.73 -3.81 2.98
C GLY A 160 -12.10 -4.56 1.69
N GLN A 161 -13.37 -4.49 1.31
CA GLN A 161 -13.87 -4.98 0.04
C GLN A 161 -13.40 -4.06 -1.10
N ALA A 162 -12.89 -4.67 -2.16
CA ALA A 162 -12.49 -3.95 -3.37
C ALA A 162 -13.69 -3.24 -4.03
N PRO A 163 -13.49 -2.05 -4.64
CA PRO A 163 -12.21 -1.39 -4.81
C PRO A 163 -11.76 -0.61 -3.56
N ALA A 164 -10.47 -0.73 -3.22
CA ALA A 164 -9.85 0.05 -2.14
C ALA A 164 -8.38 0.37 -2.49
N THR A 165 -8.04 1.66 -2.52
CA THR A 165 -6.64 2.11 -2.54
C THR A 165 -6.04 1.87 -1.16
N LEU A 166 -4.91 1.17 -1.08
CA LEU A 166 -4.28 0.77 0.18
C LEU A 166 -2.95 1.51 0.40
N ALA A 167 -2.67 1.91 1.63
CA ALA A 167 -1.31 2.16 2.12
C ALA A 167 -0.91 0.94 2.96
N GLU A 168 0.15 0.25 2.58
CA GLU A 168 0.61 -0.98 3.24
C GLU A 168 1.93 -0.72 3.95
N PHE A 169 2.09 -1.30 5.14
CA PHE A 169 3.26 -1.11 5.99
C PHE A 169 3.72 -2.46 6.57
N THR A 170 5.02 -2.68 6.53
CA THR A 170 5.71 -3.75 7.25
C THR A 170 6.89 -3.16 7.99
N MET A 171 6.73 -3.00 9.29
CA MET A 171 7.79 -2.64 10.22
C MET A 171 8.56 -3.91 10.61
N SER A 172 9.87 -3.93 10.36
CA SER A 172 10.72 -5.09 10.61
C SER A 172 11.74 -4.80 11.69
N SER A 173 11.43 -5.21 12.91
CA SER A 173 12.34 -5.10 14.06
C SER A 173 13.66 -5.87 13.88
N ASP A 174 13.66 -6.91 13.05
CA ASP A 174 14.84 -7.76 12.85
C ASP A 174 15.88 -7.12 11.91
N THR A 175 15.42 -6.25 11.00
CA THR A 175 16.26 -5.60 9.99
C THR A 175 16.36 -4.10 10.17
N ASP A 176 15.69 -3.53 11.19
CA ASP A 176 15.58 -2.08 11.44
C ASP A 176 15.13 -1.28 10.21
N GLN A 177 14.25 -1.90 9.40
CA GLN A 177 13.75 -1.36 8.15
C GLN A 177 12.22 -1.33 8.16
N CYS A 178 11.67 -0.31 7.51
CA CYS A 178 10.27 -0.24 7.15
C CYS A 178 10.10 -0.43 5.65
N PHE A 179 9.21 -1.34 5.29
CA PHE A 179 8.72 -1.52 3.93
C PHE A 179 7.32 -0.92 3.85
N TYR A 180 7.07 -0.11 2.84
CA TYR A 180 5.76 0.49 2.64
C TYR A 180 5.50 0.82 1.19
N ASP A 181 4.22 0.94 0.85
CA ASP A 181 3.79 1.19 -0.51
C ASP A 181 2.35 1.71 -0.56
N ILE A 182 2.01 2.30 -1.70
CA ILE A 182 0.62 2.48 -2.12
C ILE A 182 0.27 1.33 -3.05
N SER A 183 -0.86 0.68 -2.82
CA SER A 183 -1.26 -0.51 -3.56
C SER A 183 -2.65 -0.36 -4.18
N LEU A 184 -2.69 -0.64 -5.48
CA LEU A 184 -3.89 -0.71 -6.32
C LEU A 184 -4.24 -2.17 -6.68
N VAL A 185 -3.62 -3.14 -6.01
CA VAL A 185 -3.88 -4.57 -6.23
C VAL A 185 -5.35 -4.90 -5.95
N ASP A 186 -5.95 -4.24 -4.96
CA ASP A 186 -7.36 -4.37 -4.58
C ASP A 186 -8.24 -3.27 -5.21
N GLY A 187 -7.75 -2.58 -6.23
CA GLY A 187 -8.49 -1.55 -6.95
C GLY A 187 -8.13 -0.12 -6.54
N TYR A 188 -8.91 0.84 -7.02
CA TYR A 188 -8.76 2.26 -6.73
C TYR A 188 -10.13 2.86 -6.40
N ASN A 189 -10.24 3.55 -5.27
CA ASN A 189 -11.46 4.27 -4.89
C ASN A 189 -11.20 5.73 -4.48
N ILE A 190 -9.99 6.06 -4.04
CA ILE A 190 -9.66 7.40 -3.56
C ILE A 190 -8.17 7.70 -3.81
N PRO A 191 -7.80 8.95 -4.11
CA PRO A 191 -6.39 9.34 -4.16
C PRO A 191 -5.76 9.23 -2.77
N MET A 192 -4.47 8.90 -2.76
CA MET A 192 -3.73 8.66 -1.53
C MET A 192 -2.29 9.13 -1.69
N GLY A 193 -1.71 9.63 -0.60
CA GLY A 193 -0.26 9.74 -0.47
C GLY A 193 0.20 9.31 0.92
N ILE A 194 1.49 9.02 1.03
CA ILE A 194 2.14 8.64 2.29
C ILE A 194 3.25 9.64 2.54
N ILE A 195 3.27 10.23 3.74
CA ILE A 195 4.35 11.10 4.21
C ILE A 195 5.11 10.33 5.29
N SER A 196 6.40 10.13 5.08
CA SER A 196 7.29 9.64 6.13
C SER A 196 7.56 10.76 7.13
N LEU A 197 7.42 10.48 8.43
CA LEU A 197 7.60 11.47 9.50
C LEU A 197 9.05 11.45 10.05
N LEU A 198 10.02 11.09 9.21
CA LEU A 198 11.44 10.97 9.58
C LEU A 198 12.02 12.29 10.12
N SER A 199 11.57 13.42 9.55
CA SER A 199 11.98 14.77 9.96
C SER A 199 11.43 15.20 11.32
N GLU A 200 10.45 14.48 11.87
CA GLU A 200 9.89 14.74 13.20
C GLU A 200 10.57 13.92 14.31
N THR A 201 11.61 13.16 13.99
CA THR A 201 12.35 12.34 14.95
C THR A 201 13.50 13.11 15.60
N ASP A 202 13.95 12.62 16.76
CA ASP A 202 15.18 13.11 17.41
C ASP A 202 16.47 12.46 16.85
N ASN A 203 16.36 11.65 15.78
CA ASN A 203 17.49 10.92 15.20
C ASN A 203 18.02 11.63 13.94
N ALA A 204 19.21 12.22 14.06
CA ALA A 204 19.86 12.95 12.97
C ALA A 204 19.98 12.15 11.65
N ASN A 205 20.26 10.84 11.74
CA ASN A 205 20.38 9.99 10.55
C ASN A 205 19.05 9.83 9.80
N LEU A 206 17.92 9.93 10.51
CA LEU A 206 16.57 9.88 9.93
C LEU A 206 16.15 11.25 9.41
N THR A 207 16.40 12.31 10.18
CA THR A 207 16.03 13.68 9.78
C THR A 207 16.78 14.16 8.54
N ASP A 208 17.97 13.62 8.28
CA ASP A 208 18.78 13.93 7.10
C ASP A 208 18.28 13.25 5.81
N ILE A 209 17.32 12.33 5.88
CA ILE A 209 16.76 11.65 4.71
C ILE A 209 15.81 12.61 3.97
N PRO A 210 16.10 12.98 2.71
CA PRO A 210 15.25 13.90 1.97
C PRO A 210 13.82 13.37 1.75
N PRO A 211 12.77 14.17 2.02
CA PRO A 211 11.38 13.74 1.91
C PRO A 211 10.93 13.43 0.48
N ASN A 212 11.60 13.98 -0.54
CA ASN A 212 11.31 13.67 -1.94
C ASN A 212 11.85 12.31 -2.40
N LEU A 213 12.51 11.55 -1.51
CA LEU A 213 12.85 10.15 -1.71
C LEU A 213 11.78 9.20 -1.15
N THR A 214 10.92 9.67 -0.25
CA THR A 214 10.17 8.77 0.64
C THR A 214 8.67 8.99 0.64
N ASN A 215 8.16 10.05 0.01
CA ASN A 215 6.75 10.43 0.12
C ASN A 215 5.97 10.16 -1.18
N PRO A 216 5.53 8.91 -1.46
CA PRO A 216 4.81 8.58 -2.67
C PRO A 216 3.38 9.13 -2.68
N VAL A 217 2.90 9.44 -3.88
CA VAL A 217 1.55 9.96 -4.12
C VAL A 217 0.94 9.27 -5.33
N CYS A 218 -0.34 8.87 -5.23
CA CYS A 218 -1.13 8.30 -6.31
C CYS A 218 -2.44 9.09 -6.48
N ILE A 219 -2.56 9.77 -7.64
CA ILE A 219 -3.74 10.58 -7.98
C ILE A 219 -4.37 10.02 -9.27
N GLY A 220 -5.45 9.27 -9.06
CA GLY A 220 -6.28 8.68 -10.11
C GLY A 220 -7.63 9.36 -10.31
N THR A 221 -7.78 10.61 -9.84
CA THR A 221 -9.02 11.37 -9.90
C THR A 221 -8.79 12.71 -10.60
N SER A 222 -9.47 12.92 -11.71
CA SER A 222 -9.19 14.04 -12.64
C SER A 222 -9.41 15.42 -12.03
N SER A 223 -10.37 15.56 -11.11
CA SER A 223 -10.65 16.83 -10.41
C SER A 223 -9.59 17.23 -9.39
N LEU A 224 -8.68 16.32 -9.03
CA LEU A 224 -7.57 16.55 -8.10
C LEU A 224 -6.21 16.51 -8.82
N LEU A 225 -6.20 16.29 -10.14
CA LEU A 225 -5.00 16.29 -10.95
C LEU A 225 -4.59 17.72 -11.30
N ALA A 226 -3.40 18.13 -10.89
CA ALA A 226 -2.81 19.40 -11.28
C ALA A 226 -2.35 19.37 -12.75
N PRO A 227 -2.37 20.51 -13.47
CA PRO A 227 -1.82 20.60 -14.82
C PRO A 227 -0.34 20.21 -14.88
N VAL A 228 0.11 19.82 -16.07
CA VAL A 228 1.53 19.53 -16.33
C VAL A 228 2.33 20.82 -16.10
N GLY A 229 3.41 20.73 -15.33
CA GLY A 229 4.22 21.88 -14.92
C GLY A 229 3.72 22.67 -13.70
N ASP A 230 2.48 22.44 -13.24
CA ASP A 230 1.80 23.28 -12.22
C ASP A 230 1.67 22.62 -10.85
N ALA A 231 2.56 21.69 -10.49
CA ALA A 231 2.46 21.02 -9.20
C ALA A 231 3.48 21.60 -8.21
N PRO A 232 3.06 22.49 -7.29
CA PRO A 232 3.92 22.95 -6.22
C PRO A 232 4.12 21.80 -5.24
N ASP A 233 5.36 21.42 -4.99
CA ASP A 233 5.80 20.33 -4.11
C ASP A 233 5.47 20.56 -2.61
N VAL A 234 4.51 21.42 -2.27
CA VAL A 234 4.37 22.01 -0.94
C VAL A 234 3.49 21.24 0.03
N ASN A 235 2.77 20.20 -0.42
CA ASN A 235 1.72 19.56 0.38
C ASN A 235 2.02 18.13 0.85
N PHE A 236 3.26 17.66 0.70
CA PHE A 236 3.65 16.28 1.03
C PHE A 236 4.97 16.18 1.78
N GLY A 237 5.19 17.09 2.74
CA GLY A 237 6.43 17.12 3.53
C GLY A 237 7.67 17.53 2.73
N THR A 238 7.50 18.01 1.49
CA THR A 238 8.57 18.48 0.60
C THR A 238 8.58 20.00 0.47
N ASN A 239 9.62 20.54 -0.17
CA ASN A 239 9.80 21.98 -0.36
C ASN A 239 10.62 22.25 -1.63
N SER A 240 10.89 23.51 -1.95
CA SER A 240 11.66 23.89 -3.15
C SER A 240 13.10 23.37 -3.17
N THR A 241 13.68 23.01 -2.01
CA THR A 241 15.00 22.39 -1.91
C THR A 241 14.95 20.90 -2.26
N TYR A 242 13.85 20.23 -1.91
CA TYR A 242 13.62 18.81 -2.17
C TYR A 242 12.29 18.62 -2.92
N PRO A 243 12.21 19.01 -4.20
CA PRO A 243 10.96 18.91 -4.97
C PRO A 243 10.65 17.45 -5.29
N LEU A 244 9.35 17.09 -5.39
CA LEU A 244 8.95 15.72 -5.70
C LEU A 244 9.21 15.41 -7.17
N PRO A 245 9.69 14.20 -7.50
CA PRO A 245 9.66 13.69 -8.87
C PRO A 245 8.22 13.36 -9.27
N LEU A 246 7.57 14.31 -9.93
CA LEU A 246 6.16 14.17 -10.34
C LEU A 246 6.04 13.69 -11.78
N ASP A 247 5.08 12.81 -12.07
CA ASP A 247 4.78 12.35 -13.43
C ASP A 247 4.27 13.51 -14.30
N GLN A 248 4.85 13.73 -15.47
CA GLN A 248 4.43 14.77 -16.42
C GLN A 248 3.75 14.21 -17.67
N SER A 249 3.45 12.90 -17.70
CA SER A 249 2.93 12.21 -18.89
C SER A 249 1.40 12.06 -18.87
N VAL A 250 0.80 11.99 -17.69
CA VAL A 250 -0.62 11.77 -17.50
C VAL A 250 -1.46 13.04 -17.74
N THR A 251 -2.46 12.96 -18.62
CA THR A 251 -3.39 14.06 -18.89
C THR A 251 -4.68 13.90 -18.09
N SER A 252 -5.45 14.99 -17.93
CA SER A 252 -6.77 14.93 -17.30
C SER A 252 -7.75 14.00 -18.03
N SER A 253 -7.65 13.89 -19.36
CA SER A 253 -8.42 12.93 -20.16
C SER A 253 -8.03 11.49 -19.85
N PHE A 254 -6.72 11.19 -19.77
CA PHE A 254 -6.27 9.86 -19.36
C PHE A 254 -6.81 9.49 -17.98
N VAL A 255 -6.78 10.40 -17.00
CA VAL A 255 -7.29 10.12 -15.65
C VAL A 255 -8.81 9.93 -15.61
N GLN A 256 -9.57 10.43 -16.59
CA GLN A 256 -11.01 10.14 -16.67
C GLN A 256 -11.27 8.74 -17.23
N ASP A 257 -10.37 8.26 -18.11
CA ASP A 257 -10.60 7.06 -18.92
C ASP A 257 -9.73 5.85 -18.51
N TRP A 258 -8.77 6.02 -17.60
CA TRP A 258 -7.77 4.98 -17.29
C TRP A 258 -8.39 3.66 -16.80
N CYS A 259 -9.53 3.73 -16.11
CA CYS A 259 -10.23 2.57 -15.59
C CYS A 259 -10.93 1.81 -16.74
N PRO A 260 -10.54 0.55 -17.04
CA PRO A 260 -11.19 -0.24 -18.08
C PRO A 260 -12.69 -0.40 -17.82
N TRP A 261 -13.49 -0.34 -18.89
CA TRP A 261 -14.96 -0.32 -18.79
C TRP A 261 -15.56 -1.43 -17.89
N PRO A 262 -15.16 -2.71 -18.00
CA PRO A 262 -15.74 -3.79 -17.20
C PRO A 262 -15.42 -3.73 -15.70
N LEU A 263 -14.47 -2.86 -15.32
CA LEU A 263 -13.93 -2.72 -13.98
C LEU A 263 -14.47 -1.50 -13.23
N GLN A 264 -15.19 -0.62 -13.93
CA GLN A 264 -15.89 0.50 -13.29
C GLN A 264 -16.98 -0.02 -12.35
N LEU A 265 -17.05 0.54 -11.14
CA LEU A 265 -18.06 0.16 -10.15
C LEU A 265 -19.46 0.65 -10.55
N THR A 266 -19.55 1.85 -11.13
CA THR A 266 -20.81 2.46 -11.59
C THR A 266 -20.70 2.91 -13.05
N PRO A 267 -20.59 2.00 -14.03
CA PRO A 267 -20.43 2.39 -15.44
C PRO A 267 -21.68 3.13 -15.95
N PRO A 268 -21.54 4.14 -16.84
CA PRO A 268 -22.67 4.79 -17.51
C PRO A 268 -23.66 3.82 -18.14
N THR A 269 -24.93 4.19 -18.24
CA THR A 269 -25.94 3.36 -18.92
C THR A 269 -25.52 3.06 -20.36
N LYS A 270 -25.71 1.80 -20.79
CA LYS A 270 -25.41 1.38 -22.15
C LYS A 270 -26.30 2.11 -23.17
N PRO A 271 -25.76 2.64 -24.28
CA PRO A 271 -26.57 3.17 -25.37
C PRO A 271 -27.41 2.07 -26.05
N GLY A 272 -28.51 2.47 -26.70
CA GLY A 272 -29.22 1.65 -27.68
C GLY A 272 -29.69 0.28 -27.18
N ASP A 273 -29.18 -0.77 -27.82
CA ASP A 273 -29.54 -2.20 -27.64
C ASP A 273 -29.00 -2.84 -26.35
N GLY A 274 -28.38 -2.07 -25.47
CA GLY A 274 -27.81 -2.59 -24.23
C GLY A 274 -26.44 -3.25 -24.43
N VAL A 275 -25.70 -2.86 -25.48
CA VAL A 275 -24.29 -3.20 -25.70
C VAL A 275 -23.48 -1.90 -25.83
N TYR A 276 -22.27 -1.86 -25.28
CA TYR A 276 -21.38 -0.73 -25.53
C TYR A 276 -20.84 -0.82 -26.96
N PRO A 277 -21.05 0.20 -27.81
CA PRO A 277 -20.54 0.22 -29.17
C PRO A 277 -19.02 0.33 -29.14
N TYR A 278 -18.33 -0.69 -29.64
CA TYR A 278 -16.87 -0.68 -29.76
C TYR A 278 -16.44 0.04 -31.04
N PRO A 279 -15.46 0.97 -30.99
CA PRO A 279 -14.77 1.44 -29.79
C PRO A 279 -15.65 2.40 -28.97
N ASP A 280 -15.62 2.25 -27.63
CA ASP A 280 -16.50 2.94 -26.67
C ASP A 280 -16.17 4.45 -26.49
N ASP A 281 -15.42 5.03 -27.43
CA ASP A 281 -14.72 6.32 -27.30
C ASP A 281 -15.67 7.53 -27.29
N ASN A 282 -16.94 7.32 -27.67
CA ASN A 282 -17.94 8.39 -27.76
C ASN A 282 -18.90 8.46 -26.56
N ILE A 283 -18.72 7.61 -25.54
CA ILE A 283 -19.59 7.60 -24.36
C ILE A 283 -18.94 8.41 -23.25
N GLN A 284 -19.64 9.46 -22.81
CA GLN A 284 -19.18 10.30 -21.72
C GLN A 284 -19.08 9.47 -20.42
N ARG A 285 -17.84 9.32 -19.92
CA ARG A 285 -17.57 8.69 -18.62
C ARG A 285 -17.83 9.68 -17.49
N PRO A 286 -18.18 9.18 -16.28
CA PRO A 286 -18.22 10.05 -15.12
C PRO A 286 -16.81 10.59 -14.83
N ILE A 287 -16.74 11.80 -14.29
CA ILE A 287 -15.47 12.48 -13.94
C ILE A 287 -14.61 11.60 -13.01
N PHE A 288 -15.26 10.78 -12.18
CA PHE A 288 -14.63 9.79 -11.32
C PHE A 288 -15.50 8.53 -11.19
N ASN A 289 -14.87 7.35 -11.22
CA ASN A 289 -15.49 6.06 -10.95
C ASN A 289 -14.50 5.16 -10.21
N PRO A 290 -14.85 4.60 -9.04
CA PRO A 290 -14.03 3.57 -8.41
C PRO A 290 -13.77 2.42 -9.38
N CYS A 291 -12.54 1.93 -9.41
CA CYS A 291 -12.06 0.94 -10.35
C CYS A 291 -11.67 -0.34 -9.65
N LEU A 292 -12.38 -1.43 -9.92
CA LEU A 292 -12.00 -2.76 -9.47
C LEU A 292 -10.70 -3.19 -10.15
N SER A 293 -9.85 -3.91 -9.41
CA SER A 293 -8.77 -4.64 -10.06
C SER A 293 -9.30 -5.82 -10.86
N ALA A 294 -8.49 -6.33 -11.78
CA ALA A 294 -8.82 -7.54 -12.53
C ALA A 294 -9.04 -8.76 -11.61
N CYS A 295 -8.26 -8.89 -10.53
CA CYS A 295 -8.44 -9.95 -9.55
C CYS A 295 -9.78 -9.80 -8.83
N ALA A 296 -10.07 -8.60 -8.30
CA ALA A 296 -11.32 -8.33 -7.60
C ALA A 296 -12.56 -8.58 -8.46
N LYS A 297 -12.51 -8.25 -9.75
CA LYS A 297 -13.63 -8.47 -10.67
C LYS A 297 -13.86 -9.93 -11.03
N TRP A 298 -12.80 -10.65 -11.37
CA TRP A 298 -12.92 -11.95 -12.04
C TRP A 298 -12.51 -13.14 -11.19
N ASN A 299 -11.76 -12.92 -10.11
CA ASN A 299 -11.25 -13.95 -9.21
C ASN A 299 -10.61 -15.15 -9.95
N LYS A 300 -9.83 -14.87 -11.00
CA LYS A 300 -9.12 -15.90 -11.79
C LYS A 300 -7.65 -15.93 -11.41
N ALA A 301 -7.07 -17.13 -11.36
CA ALA A 301 -5.68 -17.39 -11.01
C ALA A 301 -4.68 -16.46 -11.73
N LYS A 302 -4.86 -16.25 -13.05
CA LYS A 302 -4.01 -15.35 -13.85
C LYS A 302 -4.05 -13.86 -13.47
N TYR A 303 -5.12 -13.41 -12.82
CA TYR A 303 -5.25 -12.01 -12.38
C TYR A 303 -4.90 -11.84 -10.91
N CYS A 304 -5.12 -12.89 -10.10
CA CYS A 304 -4.80 -12.91 -8.68
C CYS A 304 -3.41 -13.48 -8.37
N CYS A 305 -2.67 -13.90 -9.41
CA CYS A 305 -1.36 -14.53 -9.29
C CYS A 305 -1.34 -15.72 -8.31
N THR A 306 -2.28 -16.65 -8.48
CA THR A 306 -2.40 -17.86 -7.66
C THR A 306 -2.28 -19.14 -8.50
N GLY A 307 -2.10 -20.30 -7.85
CA GLY A 307 -1.96 -21.58 -8.54
C GLY A 307 -0.78 -21.59 -9.53
N ASP A 308 -1.05 -21.98 -10.77
CA ASP A 308 -0.05 -22.02 -11.85
C ASP A 308 0.47 -20.63 -12.26
N HIS A 309 -0.16 -19.56 -11.78
CA HIS A 309 0.29 -18.17 -11.93
C HIS A 309 0.93 -17.63 -10.65
N GLY A 310 1.27 -18.49 -9.68
CA GLY A 310 1.83 -18.11 -8.38
C GLY A 310 3.32 -17.75 -8.38
N THR A 311 3.88 -17.33 -9.52
CA THR A 311 5.25 -16.82 -9.61
C THR A 311 5.31 -15.59 -10.53
N PRO A 312 6.31 -14.70 -10.35
CA PRO A 312 6.52 -13.57 -11.25
C PRO A 312 6.69 -13.97 -12.73
N ALA A 313 7.30 -15.12 -13.00
CA ALA A 313 7.49 -15.61 -14.37
C ALA A 313 6.19 -16.05 -15.05
N THR A 314 5.17 -16.41 -14.26
CA THR A 314 3.91 -17.00 -14.74
C THR A 314 2.71 -16.07 -14.62
N CYS A 315 2.81 -14.97 -13.87
CA CYS A 315 1.74 -13.97 -13.74
C CYS A 315 2.11 -12.71 -14.51
N SER A 316 1.42 -12.45 -15.62
CA SER A 316 1.65 -11.24 -16.41
C SER A 316 0.69 -10.12 -16.02
N PRO A 317 1.11 -8.84 -16.10
CA PRO A 317 0.24 -7.71 -15.77
C PRO A 317 -0.97 -7.63 -16.70
N SER A 318 -2.15 -7.46 -16.12
CA SER A 318 -3.41 -7.30 -16.85
C SER A 318 -3.52 -5.91 -17.51
N LEU A 319 -4.54 -5.69 -18.35
CA LEU A 319 -4.84 -4.35 -18.88
C LEU A 319 -5.03 -3.34 -17.74
N TYR A 320 -5.75 -3.72 -16.67
CA TYR A 320 -5.89 -2.89 -15.47
C TYR A 320 -4.54 -2.51 -14.88
N SER A 321 -3.68 -3.51 -14.64
CA SER A 321 -2.37 -3.31 -14.03
C SER A 321 -1.49 -2.37 -14.85
N GLN A 322 -1.51 -2.54 -16.18
CA GLN A 322 -0.77 -1.65 -17.08
C GLN A 322 -1.29 -0.20 -17.05
N GLN A 323 -2.61 0.01 -16.95
CA GLN A 323 -3.19 1.36 -16.84
C GLN A 323 -2.94 1.97 -15.46
N ALA A 324 -3.13 1.20 -14.39
CA ALA A 324 -2.84 1.59 -13.00
C ALA A 324 -1.39 2.03 -12.84
N LYS A 325 -0.44 1.32 -13.47
CA LYS A 325 0.99 1.68 -13.42
C LYS A 325 1.33 2.96 -14.18
N LYS A 326 0.63 3.24 -15.29
CA LYS A 326 0.76 4.53 -15.99
C LYS A 326 0.21 5.67 -15.14
N LEU A 327 -0.89 5.43 -14.43
CA LEU A 327 -1.55 6.40 -13.56
C LEU A 327 -0.72 6.75 -12.31
N CYS A 328 -0.20 5.71 -11.65
CA CYS A 328 0.55 5.81 -10.41
C CYS A 328 1.84 4.97 -10.50
N PRO A 329 2.93 5.55 -11.05
CA PRO A 329 4.16 4.81 -11.32
C PRO A 329 4.84 4.21 -10.09
N ASP A 330 4.70 4.84 -8.92
CA ASP A 330 5.27 4.33 -7.65
C ASP A 330 4.33 3.38 -6.88
N ALA A 331 3.11 3.12 -7.38
CA ALA A 331 2.14 2.25 -6.70
C ALA A 331 2.18 0.82 -7.24
N TYR A 332 1.83 -0.17 -6.41
CA TYR A 332 1.61 -1.54 -6.86
C TYR A 332 0.40 -1.62 -7.79
N SER A 333 0.61 -2.19 -8.97
CA SER A 333 -0.46 -2.39 -9.95
C SER A 333 -1.00 -3.83 -10.02
N TYR A 334 -0.24 -4.79 -9.49
CA TYR A 334 -0.58 -6.21 -9.33
C TYR A 334 0.41 -6.88 -8.36
N ALA A 335 0.19 -8.15 -8.03
CA ALA A 335 0.89 -8.85 -6.94
C ALA A 335 2.42 -9.01 -7.09
N TYR A 336 2.99 -8.89 -8.29
CA TYR A 336 4.45 -9.02 -8.52
C TYR A 336 5.07 -7.75 -9.09
N ASP A 337 4.55 -6.58 -8.71
CA ASP A 337 5.08 -5.25 -9.10
C ASP A 337 6.14 -4.71 -8.11
N ASP A 338 6.84 -5.59 -7.39
CA ASP A 338 7.67 -5.19 -6.23
C ASP A 338 8.78 -4.20 -6.60
N GLN A 339 9.49 -4.46 -7.70
CA GLN A 339 10.72 -3.74 -8.05
C GLN A 339 10.52 -2.23 -8.30
N THR A 340 9.29 -1.81 -8.57
CA THR A 340 8.97 -0.42 -8.92
C THR A 340 7.86 0.17 -8.05
N SER A 341 7.55 -0.47 -6.92
CA SER A 341 6.46 -0.04 -6.04
C SER A 341 6.77 -0.11 -4.55
N THR A 342 7.77 -0.88 -4.12
CA THR A 342 8.15 -0.95 -2.70
C THR A 342 9.14 0.15 -2.32
N PHE A 343 8.83 0.88 -1.25
CA PHE A 343 9.77 1.76 -0.57
C PHE A 343 10.38 1.05 0.63
N ILE A 344 11.69 1.23 0.82
CA ILE A 344 12.44 0.66 1.94
C ILE A 344 13.24 1.79 2.58
N ILE A 345 12.93 2.12 3.83
CA ILE A 345 13.60 3.17 4.60
C ILE A 345 13.98 2.65 5.99
N PRO A 346 14.93 3.31 6.68
CA PRO A 346 15.21 2.99 8.08
C PRO A 346 13.98 3.23 8.96
N GLN A 347 13.84 2.43 10.00
CA GLN A 347 12.72 2.56 10.93
C GLN A 347 12.91 3.74 11.90
N GLY A 348 11.81 4.32 12.39
CA GLY A 348 11.84 5.31 13.47
C GLY A 348 11.01 6.57 13.26
N GLY A 349 10.64 6.89 12.02
CA GLY A 349 9.84 8.10 11.70
C GLY A 349 8.36 7.98 12.03
N GLY A 350 7.75 6.84 11.72
CA GLY A 350 6.30 6.77 11.59
C GLY A 350 5.81 7.42 10.29
N PHE A 351 4.49 7.50 10.13
CA PHE A 351 3.88 7.85 8.85
C PHE A 351 2.61 8.69 9.01
N GLU A 352 2.31 9.46 7.98
CA GLU A 352 1.02 10.08 7.75
C GLU A 352 0.43 9.58 6.43
N VAL A 353 -0.80 9.06 6.48
CA VAL A 353 -1.58 8.68 5.30
C VAL A 353 -2.55 9.82 4.98
N VAL A 354 -2.42 10.41 3.80
CA VAL A 354 -3.21 11.55 3.33
C VAL A 354 -4.17 11.11 2.24
N PHE A 355 -5.47 11.29 2.47
CA PHE A 355 -6.52 11.02 1.49
C PHE A 355 -6.90 12.25 0.69
N CYS A 356 -7.25 12.07 -0.59
CA CYS A 356 -7.54 13.12 -1.56
C CYS A 356 -6.49 14.25 -1.64
N PRO A 357 -5.20 13.92 -1.74
CA PRO A 357 -4.25 14.94 -2.15
C PRO A 357 -4.56 15.51 -3.52
N ALA A 358 -4.30 16.82 -3.68
CA ALA A 358 -4.28 17.47 -4.98
C ALA A 358 -2.83 17.56 -5.49
N GLY A 359 -2.62 17.35 -6.79
CA GLY A 359 -1.28 17.34 -7.38
C GLY A 359 -1.15 16.33 -8.50
N ARG A 360 0.01 15.67 -8.59
CA ARG A 360 0.29 14.63 -9.59
C ARG A 360 0.91 13.42 -8.90
N SER A 361 0.76 12.24 -9.50
CA SER A 361 1.38 11.02 -8.99
C SER A 361 2.91 11.13 -9.05
N THR A 362 3.58 10.49 -8.10
CA THR A 362 5.05 10.49 -8.02
C THR A 362 5.68 9.43 -8.93
N ARG A 363 6.98 9.63 -9.22
CA ARG A 363 7.89 8.71 -9.93
C ARG A 363 9.23 8.58 -9.20
N ILE A 364 9.18 8.59 -7.87
CA ILE A 364 10.34 8.56 -6.99
C ILE A 364 11.19 7.33 -7.28
N LEU A 365 10.60 6.14 -7.40
CA LEU A 365 11.38 4.90 -7.59
C LEU A 365 12.08 4.88 -8.95
N ALA A 366 11.48 5.47 -9.98
CA ALA A 366 12.12 5.63 -11.29
C ALA A 366 13.22 6.70 -11.30
N THR A 367 13.16 7.67 -10.39
CA THR A 367 14.10 8.81 -10.32
C THR A 367 15.27 8.54 -9.38
N PHE A 368 14.99 7.89 -8.25
CA PHE A 368 15.87 7.72 -7.11
C PHE A 368 15.97 6.27 -6.60
N GLY A 369 15.52 5.27 -7.37
CA GLY A 369 15.52 3.87 -6.94
C GLY A 369 16.91 3.33 -6.56
N ASP A 370 17.97 3.81 -7.21
CA ASP A 370 19.35 3.46 -6.85
C ASP A 370 19.74 4.04 -5.48
N GLN A 371 19.39 5.31 -5.25
CA GLN A 371 19.66 6.01 -4.01
C GLN A 371 18.86 5.42 -2.84
N LEU A 372 17.61 5.01 -3.06
CA LEU A 372 16.81 4.32 -2.05
C LEU A 372 17.36 2.93 -1.69
N ARG A 373 17.89 2.18 -2.68
CA ARG A 373 18.57 0.91 -2.40
C ARG A 373 19.85 1.10 -1.57
N GLN A 374 20.61 2.16 -1.87
CA GLN A 374 21.77 2.52 -1.07
C GLN A 374 21.37 2.94 0.35
N LEU A 375 20.36 3.80 0.48
CA LEU A 375 19.81 4.24 1.76
C LEU A 375 19.37 3.06 2.64
N ALA A 376 18.66 2.09 2.04
CA ALA A 376 18.22 0.90 2.75
C ALA A 376 19.39 0.05 3.28
N GLN A 377 20.55 0.06 2.60
CA GLN A 377 21.74 -0.67 3.04
C GLN A 377 22.54 0.07 4.10
N THR A 378 22.62 1.41 4.02
CA THR A 378 23.45 2.24 4.91
C THR A 378 22.73 2.73 6.14
N GLY A 379 21.40 2.77 6.13
CA GLY A 379 20.59 3.31 7.22
C GLY A 379 20.55 4.85 7.30
N HIS A 380 21.21 5.55 6.36
CA HIS A 380 21.31 7.02 6.34
C HIS A 380 21.56 7.55 4.93
N ALA A 381 21.12 8.79 4.66
CA ALA A 381 21.36 9.44 3.39
C ALA A 381 22.81 9.95 3.28
N THR A 382 23.52 9.52 2.24
CA THR A 382 24.88 10.03 1.97
C THR A 382 24.83 11.44 1.38
N ARG A 383 25.95 12.17 1.40
CA ARG A 383 26.03 13.50 0.78
C ARG A 383 25.68 13.48 -0.71
N ASP A 384 26.04 12.42 -1.43
CA ASP A 384 25.72 12.27 -2.85
C ASP A 384 24.21 12.07 -3.07
N ILE A 385 23.55 11.28 -2.20
CA ILE A 385 22.09 11.11 -2.22
C ILE A 385 21.41 12.46 -1.99
N VAL A 386 21.82 13.19 -0.95
CA VAL A 386 21.25 14.51 -0.62
C VAL A 386 21.47 15.52 -1.74
N SER A 387 22.69 15.58 -2.30
CA SER A 387 23.01 16.49 -3.41
C SER A 387 22.19 16.18 -4.67
N LEU A 388 21.98 14.91 -5.00
CA LEU A 388 21.15 14.52 -6.13
C LEU A 388 19.66 14.81 -5.87
N ALA A 389 19.19 14.61 -4.64
CA ALA A 389 17.81 14.94 -4.22
C ALA A 389 17.51 16.45 -4.28
N GLN A 390 18.53 17.30 -4.23
CA GLN A 390 18.43 18.76 -4.42
C GLN A 390 18.54 19.19 -5.90
N ASN A 391 18.97 18.30 -6.79
CA ASN A 391 19.22 18.63 -8.18
C ASN A 391 17.90 18.70 -8.98
N VAL A 392 17.28 19.88 -8.98
CA VAL A 392 16.01 20.15 -9.68
C VAL A 392 16.08 19.82 -11.17
N SER A 393 17.21 20.09 -11.83
CA SER A 393 17.40 19.80 -13.26
C SER A 393 17.39 18.30 -13.53
N TYR A 394 18.05 17.51 -12.67
CA TYR A 394 18.02 16.05 -12.73
C TYR A 394 16.61 15.51 -12.54
N ILE A 395 15.90 16.00 -11.52
CA ILE A 395 14.51 15.58 -11.21
C ILE A 395 13.60 15.88 -12.40
N LYS A 396 13.61 17.12 -12.91
CA LYS A 396 12.79 17.51 -14.07
C LYS A 396 13.08 16.68 -15.31
N ALA A 397 14.36 16.41 -15.60
CA ALA A 397 14.74 15.59 -16.74
C ALA A 397 14.20 14.16 -16.62
N LYS A 398 14.29 13.54 -15.44
CA LYS A 398 13.76 12.19 -15.18
C LYS A 398 12.23 12.15 -15.21
N SER A 399 11.56 13.16 -14.66
CA SER A 399 10.10 13.32 -14.70
C SER A 399 9.54 13.50 -16.12
N ALA A 400 10.29 14.14 -17.02
CA ALA A 400 9.88 14.39 -18.41
C ALA A 400 10.23 13.25 -19.39
N ALA A 401 11.14 12.34 -19.04
CA ALA A 401 11.72 11.35 -19.95
C ALA A 401 10.76 10.25 -20.45
N VAL A 402 9.48 10.26 -20.07
CA VAL A 402 8.45 9.32 -20.53
C VAL A 402 7.45 10.02 -21.45
N GLN A 403 7.96 10.66 -22.51
CA GLN A 403 7.20 10.72 -23.76
C GLN A 403 7.41 9.36 -24.43
N VAL A 404 6.34 8.55 -24.46
CA VAL A 404 6.33 7.25 -25.15
C VAL A 404 6.88 7.46 -26.56
N THR A 405 8.03 6.84 -26.85
CA THR A 405 8.49 6.65 -28.22
C THR A 405 7.45 5.76 -28.89
N VAL A 406 6.50 6.38 -29.58
CA VAL A 406 5.67 5.68 -30.56
C VAL A 406 6.66 5.12 -31.59
N PRO A 407 6.74 3.80 -31.81
CA PRO A 407 7.56 3.28 -32.88
C PRO A 407 7.05 3.90 -34.18
N LYS A 408 7.87 4.74 -34.82
CA LYS A 408 7.60 5.23 -36.16
C LYS A 408 7.46 3.99 -37.05
N LEU A 409 6.25 3.75 -37.53
CA LEU A 409 5.99 2.76 -38.55
C LEU A 409 6.76 3.21 -39.79
N ASN A 410 7.90 2.58 -40.07
CA ASN A 410 8.66 2.80 -41.30
C ASN A 410 7.80 2.35 -42.48
N THR A 411 7.16 3.30 -43.16
CA THR A 411 6.56 3.11 -44.47
C THR A 411 7.67 2.97 -45.51
N LEU A 412 8.17 1.74 -45.68
CA LEU A 412 8.88 1.34 -46.90
C LEU A 412 7.85 1.07 -48.00
N TRP A 413 7.42 2.12 -48.69
CA TRP A 413 6.88 1.98 -50.04
C TRP A 413 8.05 1.82 -51.01
N ALA A 414 8.41 0.58 -51.31
CA ALA A 414 9.30 0.28 -52.42
C ALA A 414 8.53 0.47 -53.73
N VAL A 415 8.93 1.50 -54.48
CA VAL A 415 8.55 1.74 -55.87
C VAL A 415 9.12 0.61 -56.72
N LEU A 416 8.27 -0.29 -57.22
CA LEU A 416 8.60 -1.19 -58.31
C LEU A 416 7.95 -0.67 -59.59
N VAL A 417 8.67 0.23 -60.27
CA VAL A 417 8.40 0.63 -61.65
C VAL A 417 9.25 -0.25 -62.56
N GLY A 418 8.56 -1.10 -63.33
CA GLY A 418 8.79 -1.33 -64.76
C GLY A 418 10.12 -1.94 -65.22
N SER A 419 10.06 -3.21 -65.63
CA SER A 419 10.71 -3.67 -66.88
C SER A 419 10.32 -5.12 -67.17
N VAL A 420 9.32 -5.33 -68.02
CA VAL A 420 9.09 -6.60 -68.71
C VAL A 420 9.35 -6.34 -70.19
N LEU A 421 10.51 -6.81 -70.67
CA LEU A 421 10.83 -6.90 -72.10
C LEU A 421 10.31 -8.27 -72.62
N PRO A 422 9.83 -8.36 -73.87
CA PRO A 422 9.20 -9.57 -74.39
C PRO A 422 10.25 -10.48 -75.06
N LEU A 423 10.09 -11.79 -74.91
CA LEU A 423 10.69 -12.76 -75.84
C LEU A 423 9.64 -13.74 -76.31
N ALA A 424 9.68 -13.93 -77.62
CA ALA A 424 8.70 -14.53 -78.49
C ALA A 424 8.78 -16.06 -78.52
N VAL A 425 7.59 -16.68 -78.66
CA VAL A 425 7.24 -17.80 -79.57
C VAL A 425 7.95 -19.15 -79.38
N ALA A 426 7.16 -20.20 -79.06
CA ALA A 426 6.85 -21.30 -80.00
C ALA A 426 6.02 -22.43 -79.36
N GLY A 427 4.88 -22.78 -79.99
CA GLY A 427 4.23 -24.11 -80.04
C GLY A 427 3.63 -24.66 -78.73
N GLY A 428 2.43 -25.23 -78.66
CA GLY A 428 1.46 -25.66 -79.64
C GLY A 428 0.40 -26.51 -78.91
N PHE A 429 -0.87 -26.33 -79.32
CA PHE A 429 -2.01 -27.26 -79.26
C PHE A 429 -2.27 -28.16 -78.02
N GLY A 430 -3.49 -28.04 -77.46
CA GLY A 430 -4.20 -29.18 -76.89
C GLY A 430 -5.21 -28.89 -75.76
N ILE A 431 -6.45 -28.53 -76.12
CA ILE A 431 -7.70 -28.81 -75.35
C ILE A 431 -8.38 -29.95 -76.16
N PRO A 432 -9.11 -30.96 -75.62
CA PRO A 432 -10.12 -30.84 -74.55
C PRO A 432 -10.13 -32.03 -73.56
N LEU A 433 -10.93 -32.11 -72.49
CA LEU A 433 -12.30 -31.67 -72.15
C LEU A 433 -12.38 -31.43 -70.64
#